data_AF-A0A2H5WYG8-F1
#
_entry.id   AF-A0A2H5WYG8-F1
#
_cell.length_a   1.000
_cell.length_b   1.000
_cell.length_c   1.000
_cell.angle_alpha   90.00
_cell.angle_beta   90.00
_cell.angle_gamma   90.00
#
_symmetry.space_group_name_H-M   'P 1'
#
loop_
_entity.id
_entity.type
_entity.pdbx_description
1 polymer ?
#
loop_
_entity_poly.entity_id
_entity_poly.type
_entity_poly.pdbx_seq_one_letter_code
_entity_poly.pdbx_strand_id
1 'polypeptide(L)'
;MAEAQRRTEQQVAELTQVVGQLSAEFAEYRRTTDQRIAELAEAQRRTEQQVAELTQVVGQLSAEFAEYRRTTDQRIAELAEAQRRTEQQVAELTQVVGQLSAEFAEYRRTTDQRIAELAEAQRRTEQQVAELAEAQRRTEQQVAELAEAQRRTEQQVAELAEAQRRTEQQVAELAEAQRRTEQQVAELAEAQRRTEQQVAELAEAQRRTEQQVAGLTAAQQHTEQQVASLAAQVAELAAMMREVVQRLERLENWQRGEAGRRDGERFERHTVARAPFLFYGGSGGGMGEPHVREQVGKWMAPLYRQGIDIDDDEDPLLADLIWWKGDRVMVAEISIKIDAQDVRRAAARARTLQQAGVNATPIVIGREWATPNTQALAQEEGVEWMVSGGLSRGLLEFRQIGNGMEAAE
;
A
#
# COMPACT_ATOMS: atom_id res chain seq x y z
N MET A 1 76.96 179.85 -187.45
CA MET A 1 76.19 178.58 -187.49
C MET A 1 76.90 177.39 -186.82
N ALA A 2 77.92 177.65 -185.99
CA ALA A 2 78.47 176.69 -185.02
C ALA A 2 77.56 176.51 -183.77
N GLU A 3 76.47 177.28 -183.67
CA GLU A 3 75.57 177.26 -182.50
C GLU A 3 74.53 176.13 -182.54
N ALA A 4 74.15 175.65 -183.72
CA ALA A 4 73.20 174.53 -183.82
C ALA A 4 73.80 173.22 -183.26
N GLN A 5 75.12 173.06 -183.37
CA GLN A 5 75.83 171.86 -182.93
C GLN A 5 76.00 171.81 -181.41
N ARG A 6 76.13 172.97 -180.75
CA ARG A 6 76.16 173.07 -179.29
C ARG A 6 74.82 172.72 -178.64
N ARG A 7 73.69 173.01 -179.31
CA ARG A 7 72.36 172.80 -178.73
C ARG A 7 71.96 171.33 -178.69
N THR A 8 72.37 170.56 -179.69
CA THR A 8 72.19 169.10 -179.72
C THR A 8 73.08 168.39 -178.71
N GLU A 9 74.32 168.82 -178.54
CA GLU A 9 75.22 168.29 -177.50
C GLU A 9 74.64 168.51 -176.10
N GLN A 10 73.98 169.65 -175.87
CA GLN A 10 73.36 169.96 -174.59
C GLN A 10 72.14 169.07 -174.28
N GLN A 11 71.28 168.78 -175.27
CA GLN A 11 70.14 167.86 -175.09
C GLN A 11 70.58 166.40 -174.87
N VAL A 12 71.69 165.97 -175.49
CA VAL A 12 72.24 164.63 -175.28
C VAL A 12 72.83 164.49 -173.87
N ALA A 13 73.46 165.55 -173.36
CA ALA A 13 73.98 165.57 -171.99
C ALA A 13 72.85 165.45 -170.94
N GLU A 14 71.74 166.18 -171.09
CA GLU A 14 70.59 166.10 -170.19
C GLU A 14 69.91 164.73 -170.21
N LEU A 15 69.67 164.16 -171.41
CA LEU A 15 69.08 162.82 -171.53
C LEU A 15 69.99 161.73 -170.93
N THR A 16 71.30 161.86 -171.09
CA THR A 16 72.27 160.94 -170.49
C THR A 16 72.21 160.99 -168.96
N GLN A 17 72.03 162.19 -168.39
CA GLN A 17 71.92 162.38 -166.96
C GLN A 17 70.62 161.79 -166.39
N VAL A 18 69.48 162.00 -167.06
CA VAL A 18 68.18 161.43 -166.65
C VAL A 18 68.19 159.91 -166.74
N VAL A 19 68.75 159.34 -167.82
CA VAL A 19 68.92 157.89 -167.97
C VAL A 19 69.86 157.33 -166.89
N GLY A 20 70.93 158.06 -166.55
CA GLY A 20 71.84 157.71 -165.46
C GLY A 20 71.15 157.71 -164.08
N GLN A 21 70.30 158.70 -163.80
CA GLN A 21 69.53 158.77 -162.56
C GLN A 21 68.49 157.66 -162.46
N LEU A 22 67.70 157.42 -163.52
CA LEU A 22 66.73 156.33 -163.53
C LEU A 22 67.40 154.96 -163.36
N SER A 23 68.57 154.76 -163.99
CA SER A 23 69.35 153.53 -163.84
C SER A 23 69.86 153.35 -162.42
N ALA A 24 70.23 154.42 -161.72
CA ALA A 24 70.68 154.37 -160.33
C ALA A 24 69.52 154.05 -159.38
N GLU A 25 68.36 154.67 -159.57
CA GLU A 25 67.15 154.43 -158.77
C GLU A 25 66.63 152.99 -158.97
N PHE A 26 66.64 152.49 -160.21
CA PHE A 26 66.27 151.10 -160.51
C PHE A 26 67.25 150.09 -159.89
N ALA A 27 68.55 150.41 -159.88
CA ALA A 27 69.55 149.57 -159.24
C ALA A 27 69.39 149.54 -157.71
N GLU A 28 69.00 150.67 -157.12
CA GLU A 28 68.70 150.77 -155.70
C GLU A 28 67.42 150.00 -155.34
N TYR A 29 66.32 150.18 -156.08
CA TYR A 29 65.08 149.44 -155.89
C TYR A 29 65.27 147.93 -156.06
N ARG A 30 66.08 147.52 -157.03
CA ARG A 30 66.45 146.12 -157.25
C ARG A 30 67.24 145.56 -156.07
N ARG A 31 68.21 146.29 -155.53
CA ARG A 31 68.93 145.89 -154.31
C ARG A 31 68.00 145.73 -153.11
N THR A 32 67.09 146.68 -152.86
CA THR A 32 66.17 146.60 -151.71
C THR A 32 65.20 145.43 -151.85
N THR A 33 64.75 145.14 -153.08
CA THR A 33 63.87 144.01 -153.36
C THR A 33 64.61 142.68 -153.18
N ASP A 34 65.82 142.56 -153.70
CA ASP A 34 66.67 141.37 -153.51
C ASP A 34 66.99 141.15 -152.01
N GLN A 35 67.20 142.23 -151.26
CA GLN A 35 67.44 142.18 -149.81
C GLN A 35 66.21 141.71 -149.03
N ARG A 36 65.01 142.22 -149.34
CA ARG A 36 63.74 141.74 -148.74
C ARG A 36 63.44 140.29 -149.09
N ILE A 37 63.73 139.86 -150.32
CA ILE A 37 63.59 138.47 -150.74
C ILE A 37 64.55 137.58 -149.95
N ALA A 38 65.79 138.02 -149.72
CA ALA A 38 66.75 137.29 -148.91
C ALA A 38 66.30 137.18 -147.44
N GLU A 39 65.82 138.27 -146.84
CA GLU A 39 65.28 138.29 -145.48
C GLU A 39 64.04 137.38 -145.35
N LEU A 40 63.12 137.40 -146.32
CA LEU A 40 61.97 136.50 -146.36
C LEU A 40 62.39 135.04 -146.53
N ALA A 41 63.39 134.75 -147.36
CA ALA A 41 63.89 133.40 -147.53
C ALA A 41 64.60 132.88 -146.27
N GLU A 42 65.29 133.74 -145.52
CA GLU A 42 65.86 133.39 -144.21
C GLU A 42 64.78 133.19 -143.14
N ALA A 43 63.77 134.07 -143.09
CA ALA A 43 62.63 133.91 -142.19
C ALA A 43 61.83 132.63 -142.49
N GLN A 44 61.64 132.32 -143.77
CA GLN A 44 61.01 131.08 -144.23
C GLN A 44 61.84 129.86 -143.83
N ARG A 45 63.17 129.88 -144.04
CA ARG A 45 64.05 128.80 -143.58
C ARG A 45 63.99 128.60 -142.05
N ARG A 46 63.95 129.70 -141.27
CA ARG A 46 63.79 129.61 -139.80
C ARG A 46 62.45 128.98 -139.40
N THR A 47 61.36 129.35 -140.06
CA THR A 47 60.04 128.79 -139.75
C THR A 47 59.94 127.34 -140.17
N GLU A 48 60.46 126.97 -141.35
CA GLU A 48 60.56 125.58 -141.79
C GLU A 48 61.38 124.74 -140.80
N GLN A 49 62.50 125.29 -140.29
CA GLN A 49 63.31 124.63 -139.27
C GLN A 49 62.53 124.47 -137.95
N GLN A 50 61.83 125.51 -137.47
CA GLN A 50 61.00 125.42 -136.26
C GLN A 50 59.85 124.42 -136.41
N VAL A 51 59.22 124.34 -137.58
CA VAL A 51 58.17 123.37 -137.88
C VAL A 51 58.75 121.95 -137.88
N ALA A 52 59.95 121.75 -138.43
CA ALA A 52 60.63 120.46 -138.39
C ALA A 52 60.95 120.04 -136.94
N GLU A 53 61.49 120.96 -136.13
CA GLU A 53 61.77 120.72 -134.70
C GLU A 53 60.49 120.41 -133.91
N LEU A 54 59.42 121.18 -134.10
CA LEU A 54 58.11 120.91 -133.49
C LEU A 54 57.53 119.55 -133.91
N THR A 55 57.65 119.20 -135.19
CA THR A 55 57.19 117.90 -135.69
C THR A 55 57.95 116.76 -135.04
N GLN A 56 59.25 116.92 -134.82
CA GLN A 56 60.07 115.93 -134.12
C GLN A 56 59.65 115.80 -132.64
N VAL A 57 59.46 116.92 -131.93
CA VAL A 57 59.02 116.92 -130.53
C VAL A 57 57.63 116.28 -130.38
N VAL A 58 56.69 116.62 -131.26
CA VAL A 58 55.36 116.00 -131.29
C VAL A 58 55.45 114.50 -131.58
N GLY A 59 56.33 114.09 -132.50
CA GLY A 59 56.59 112.69 -132.79
C GLY A 59 57.16 111.92 -131.60
N GLN A 60 58.13 112.52 -130.88
CA GLN A 60 58.71 111.96 -129.66
C GLN A 60 57.68 111.84 -128.54
N LEU A 61 56.93 112.90 -128.28
CA LEU A 61 55.89 112.92 -127.25
C LEU A 61 54.77 111.91 -127.56
N SER A 62 54.37 111.80 -128.82
CA SER A 62 53.40 110.78 -129.24
C SER A 62 53.92 109.36 -129.05
N ALA A 63 55.22 109.12 -129.26
CA ALA A 63 55.84 107.83 -129.00
C ALA A 63 55.88 107.51 -127.51
N GLU A 64 56.27 108.46 -126.66
CA GLU A 64 56.22 108.32 -125.20
C GLU A 64 54.81 108.05 -124.70
N PHE A 65 53.80 108.79 -125.18
CA PHE A 65 52.40 108.53 -124.82
C PHE A 65 51.93 107.15 -125.26
N ALA A 66 52.35 106.67 -126.44
CA ALA A 66 52.03 105.32 -126.89
C ALA A 66 52.69 104.25 -126.01
N GLU A 67 53.91 104.50 -125.52
CA GLU A 67 54.61 103.63 -124.58
C GLU A 67 53.93 103.61 -123.21
N TYR A 68 53.63 104.78 -122.62
CA TYR A 68 52.87 104.88 -121.37
C TYR A 68 51.52 104.18 -121.45
N ARG A 69 50.81 104.35 -122.57
CA ARG A 69 49.53 103.68 -122.81
C ARG A 69 49.71 102.16 -122.84
N ARG A 70 50.71 101.64 -123.56
CA ARG A 70 51.02 100.20 -123.57
C ARG A 70 51.35 99.67 -122.18
N THR A 71 52.19 100.38 -121.41
CA THR A 71 52.53 99.97 -120.04
C THR A 71 51.30 100.01 -119.12
N THR A 72 50.43 100.99 -119.29
CA THR A 72 49.18 101.10 -118.51
C THR A 72 48.22 99.96 -118.86
N ASP A 73 48.02 99.69 -120.15
CA ASP A 73 47.20 98.58 -120.63
C ASP A 73 47.75 97.23 -120.12
N GLN A 74 49.07 97.05 -120.11
CA GLN A 74 49.72 95.88 -119.54
C GLN A 74 49.47 95.75 -118.04
N ARG A 75 49.64 96.82 -117.25
CA ARG A 75 49.37 96.79 -115.80
C ARG A 75 47.89 96.52 -115.49
N ILE A 76 46.98 97.05 -116.29
CA ILE A 76 45.54 96.77 -116.16
C ILE A 76 45.27 95.29 -116.44
N ALA A 77 45.88 94.71 -117.47
CA ALA A 77 45.75 93.29 -117.77
C ALA A 77 46.32 92.42 -116.63
N GLU A 78 47.49 92.75 -116.10
CA GLU A 78 48.10 92.07 -114.95
C GLU A 78 47.23 92.17 -113.69
N LEU A 79 46.65 93.33 -113.40
CA LEU A 79 45.71 93.53 -112.30
C LEU A 79 44.41 92.73 -112.50
N ALA A 80 43.87 92.70 -113.71
CA ALA A 80 42.66 91.92 -114.02
C ALA A 80 42.92 90.41 -113.93
N GLU A 81 44.12 89.95 -114.24
CA GLU A 81 44.52 88.56 -114.03
C GLU A 81 44.73 88.25 -112.55
N ALA A 82 45.40 89.13 -111.79
CA ALA A 82 45.56 89.01 -110.35
C ALA A 82 44.19 88.99 -109.62
N GLN A 83 43.27 89.86 -110.04
CA GLN A 83 41.90 89.90 -109.52
C GLN A 83 41.14 88.60 -109.83
N ARG A 84 41.24 88.07 -111.05
CA ARG A 84 40.62 86.78 -111.38
C ARG A 84 41.20 85.64 -110.53
N ARG A 85 42.51 85.62 -110.29
CA ARG A 85 43.16 84.63 -109.42
C ARG A 85 42.67 84.73 -107.98
N THR A 86 42.54 85.94 -107.43
CA THR A 86 42.02 86.12 -106.06
C THR A 86 40.54 85.79 -105.94
N GLU A 87 39.72 86.14 -106.92
CA GLU A 87 38.31 85.75 -106.98
C GLU A 87 38.16 84.22 -107.00
N GLN A 88 38.99 83.53 -107.79
CA GLN A 88 39.03 82.07 -107.80
C GLN A 88 39.45 81.49 -106.44
N GLN A 89 40.51 82.02 -105.82
CA GLN A 89 40.95 81.58 -104.49
C GLN A 89 39.89 81.81 -103.41
N VAL A 90 39.14 82.92 -103.48
CA VAL A 90 38.03 83.20 -102.55
C VAL A 90 36.88 82.22 -102.78
N ALA A 91 36.56 81.89 -104.03
CA ALA A 91 35.54 80.89 -104.35
C ALA A 91 35.93 79.50 -103.81
N GLU A 92 37.18 79.08 -104.03
CA GLU A 92 37.73 77.83 -103.50
C GLU A 92 37.72 77.81 -101.96
N LEU A 93 38.16 78.89 -101.31
CA LEU A 93 38.13 79.02 -99.85
C LEU A 93 36.70 78.95 -99.31
N THR A 94 35.75 79.62 -99.98
CA THR A 94 34.33 79.60 -99.59
C THR A 94 33.77 78.18 -99.67
N GLN A 95 34.12 77.42 -100.71
CA GLN A 95 33.72 76.02 -100.83
C GLN A 95 34.31 75.16 -99.71
N VAL A 96 35.61 75.31 -99.42
CA VAL A 96 36.28 74.57 -98.33
C VAL A 96 35.66 74.90 -96.97
N VAL A 97 35.40 76.18 -96.69
CA VAL A 97 34.73 76.61 -95.46
C VAL A 97 33.31 76.04 -95.37
N GLY A 98 32.57 76.02 -96.48
CA GLY A 98 31.23 75.42 -96.54
C GLY A 98 31.26 73.91 -96.25
N GLN A 99 32.20 73.18 -96.84
CA GLN A 99 32.41 71.74 -96.60
C GLN A 99 32.80 71.48 -95.14
N LEU A 100 33.77 72.21 -94.62
CA LEU A 100 34.22 72.07 -93.23
C LEU A 100 33.10 72.38 -92.25
N SER A 101 32.29 73.42 -92.52
CA SER A 101 31.13 73.75 -91.69
C SER A 101 30.07 72.65 -91.72
N ALA A 102 29.85 72.00 -92.86
CA ALA A 102 28.93 70.87 -92.98
C ALA A 102 29.44 69.65 -92.19
N GLU A 103 30.72 69.30 -92.32
CA GLU A 103 31.36 68.24 -91.54
C GLU A 103 31.27 68.51 -90.03
N PHE A 104 31.59 69.74 -89.60
CA PHE A 104 31.45 70.12 -88.19
C PHE A 104 30.01 69.99 -87.67
N ALA A 105 29.02 70.34 -88.49
CA ALA A 105 27.61 70.18 -88.12
C ALA A 105 27.22 68.70 -87.97
N GLU A 106 27.76 67.83 -88.83
CA GLU A 106 27.54 66.38 -88.75
C GLU A 106 28.25 65.75 -87.54
N TYR A 107 29.51 66.11 -87.29
CA TYR A 107 30.23 65.69 -86.08
C TYR A 107 29.51 66.12 -84.81
N ARG A 108 28.99 67.35 -84.78
CA ARG A 108 28.22 67.85 -83.64
C ARG A 108 26.93 67.05 -83.44
N ARG A 109 26.15 66.78 -84.49
CA ARG A 109 24.96 65.93 -84.40
C ARG A 109 25.26 64.53 -83.90
N THR A 110 26.33 63.91 -84.42
CA THR A 110 26.75 62.56 -84.00
C THR A 110 27.19 62.55 -82.54
N THR A 111 27.89 63.61 -82.11
CA THR A 111 28.31 63.77 -80.71
C THR A 111 27.10 63.95 -79.79
N ASP A 112 26.15 64.81 -80.17
CA ASP A 112 24.91 65.03 -79.41
C ASP A 112 24.09 63.74 -79.30
N GLN A 113 24.01 62.94 -80.37
CA GLN A 113 23.36 61.62 -80.34
C GLN A 113 24.06 60.65 -79.38
N ARG A 114 25.39 60.54 -79.45
CA ARG A 114 26.16 59.67 -78.53
C ARG A 114 26.02 60.11 -77.08
N ILE A 115 25.99 61.42 -76.81
CA ILE A 115 25.75 61.95 -75.46
C ILE A 115 24.34 61.57 -74.99
N ALA A 116 23.33 61.68 -75.85
CA ALA A 116 21.96 61.28 -75.51
C ALA A 116 21.86 59.76 -75.21
N GLU A 117 22.49 58.92 -76.04
CA GLU A 117 22.55 57.47 -75.83
C GLU A 117 23.27 57.12 -74.52
N LEU A 118 24.39 57.78 -74.22
CA LEU A 118 25.12 57.61 -72.96
C LEU A 118 24.28 58.04 -71.75
N ALA A 119 23.55 59.15 -71.85
CA ALA A 119 22.65 59.62 -70.79
C ALA A 119 21.50 58.63 -70.55
N GLU A 120 20.95 58.03 -71.60
CA GLU A 120 19.92 56.99 -71.46
C GLU A 120 20.48 55.70 -70.87
N ALA A 121 21.66 55.25 -71.31
CA ALA A 121 22.34 54.10 -70.74
C ALA A 121 22.68 54.32 -69.26
N GLN A 122 23.10 55.54 -68.89
CA GLN A 122 23.35 55.92 -67.50
C GLN A 122 22.07 55.82 -66.67
N ARG A 123 20.95 56.39 -67.14
CA ARG A 123 19.65 56.29 -66.44
C ARG A 123 19.19 54.85 -66.24
N ARG A 124 19.34 53.99 -67.26
CA ARG A 124 19.01 52.56 -67.16
C ARG A 124 19.89 51.86 -66.12
N THR A 125 21.17 52.19 -66.08
CA THR A 125 22.11 51.64 -65.09
C THR A 125 21.74 52.10 -63.68
N GLU A 126 21.43 53.39 -63.49
CA GLU A 126 20.98 53.93 -62.20
C GLU A 126 19.70 53.24 -61.72
N GLN A 127 18.74 52.98 -62.62
CA GLN A 127 17.52 52.25 -62.30
C GLN A 127 17.81 50.80 -61.88
N GLN A 128 18.67 50.08 -62.61
CA GLN A 128 19.06 48.71 -62.26
C GLN A 128 19.77 48.65 -60.91
N VAL A 129 20.63 49.62 -60.61
CA VAL A 129 21.30 49.73 -59.30
C VAL A 129 20.29 49.97 -58.18
N ALA A 130 19.28 50.81 -58.40
CA ALA A 130 18.21 51.05 -57.43
C ALA A 130 17.37 49.78 -57.18
N GLU A 131 17.01 49.04 -58.23
CA GLU A 131 16.29 47.77 -58.13
C GLU A 131 17.12 46.70 -57.38
N LEU A 132 18.42 46.61 -57.67
CA LEU A 132 19.36 45.73 -56.94
C LEU A 132 19.46 46.10 -55.46
N ALA A 133 19.53 47.40 -55.13
CA ALA A 133 19.58 47.86 -53.76
C ALA A 133 18.29 47.53 -53.00
N GLU A 134 17.13 47.61 -53.65
CA GLU A 134 15.86 47.20 -53.05
C GLU A 134 15.77 45.69 -52.85
N ALA A 135 16.20 44.90 -53.85
CA ALA A 135 16.27 43.45 -53.73
C ALA A 135 17.23 43.01 -52.61
N GLN A 136 18.35 43.69 -52.46
CA GLN A 136 19.30 43.46 -51.37
C GLN A 136 18.65 43.74 -50.01
N ARG A 137 17.98 44.89 -49.84
CA ARG A 137 17.26 45.22 -48.60
C ARG A 137 16.20 44.18 -48.24
N ARG A 138 15.41 43.71 -49.23
CA ARG A 138 14.41 42.65 -49.02
C ARG A 138 15.07 41.34 -48.57
N THR A 139 16.21 40.99 -49.17
CA THR A 139 16.97 39.79 -48.80
C THR A 139 17.53 39.91 -47.38
N GLU A 140 18.10 41.06 -47.02
CA GLU A 140 18.59 41.33 -45.66
C GLU A 140 17.46 41.21 -44.63
N GLN A 141 16.26 41.73 -44.94
CA GLN A 141 15.09 41.59 -44.09
C GLN A 141 14.66 40.12 -43.91
N GLN A 142 14.61 39.35 -45.00
CA GLN A 142 14.28 37.92 -44.94
C GLN A 142 15.31 37.12 -44.12
N VAL A 143 16.59 37.44 -44.25
CA VAL A 143 17.66 36.83 -43.44
C VAL A 143 17.49 37.17 -41.96
N ALA A 144 17.13 38.40 -41.63
CA ALA A 144 16.86 38.81 -40.25
C ALA A 144 15.65 38.06 -39.65
N GLU A 145 14.57 37.92 -40.42
CA GLU A 145 13.37 37.17 -40.01
C GLU A 145 13.69 35.68 -39.81
N LEU A 146 14.49 35.08 -40.69
CA LEU A 146 14.96 33.69 -40.54
C LEU A 146 15.85 33.51 -39.30
N ALA A 147 16.74 34.45 -39.01
CA ALA A 147 17.58 34.42 -37.82
C ALA A 147 16.74 34.51 -36.53
N GLU A 148 15.67 35.32 -36.53
CA GLU A 148 14.75 35.40 -35.40
C GLU A 148 13.95 34.09 -35.24
N ALA A 149 13.43 33.54 -36.34
CA ALA A 149 12.74 32.25 -36.33
C ALA A 149 13.64 31.11 -35.83
N GLN A 150 14.91 31.12 -36.24
CA GLN A 150 15.91 30.18 -35.75
C GLN A 150 16.10 30.32 -34.23
N ARG A 151 16.30 31.53 -33.70
CA ARG A 151 16.44 31.77 -32.26
C ARG A 151 15.23 31.29 -31.47
N ARG A 152 14.01 31.53 -31.97
CA ARG A 152 12.77 31.03 -31.35
C ARG A 152 12.73 29.50 -31.32
N THR A 153 13.16 28.86 -32.41
CA THR A 153 13.24 27.40 -32.50
C THR A 153 14.27 26.84 -31.52
N GLU A 154 15.45 27.45 -31.43
CA GLU A 154 16.49 27.08 -30.47
C GLU A 154 15.99 27.20 -29.01
N GLN A 155 15.24 28.26 -28.70
CA GLN A 155 14.62 28.41 -27.38
C GLN A 155 13.58 27.31 -27.09
N GLN A 156 12.71 27.00 -28.05
CA GLN A 156 11.73 25.91 -27.90
C GLN A 156 12.40 24.54 -27.69
N VAL A 157 13.49 24.27 -28.40
CA VAL A 157 14.28 23.04 -28.23
C VAL A 157 14.92 22.99 -26.84
N ALA A 158 15.43 24.11 -26.33
CA ALA A 158 15.98 24.19 -24.98
C ALA A 158 14.90 23.94 -23.90
N GLU A 159 13.71 24.53 -24.05
CA GLU A 159 12.57 24.31 -23.15
C GLU A 159 12.11 22.84 -23.17
N LEU A 160 12.05 22.22 -24.36
CA LEU A 160 11.73 20.79 -24.50
C LEU A 160 12.78 19.90 -23.83
N ALA A 161 14.07 20.22 -23.97
CA ALA A 161 15.14 19.47 -23.31
C ALA A 161 15.06 19.58 -21.78
N GLU A 162 14.67 20.73 -21.24
CA GLU A 162 14.44 20.89 -19.80
C GLU A 162 13.22 20.10 -19.32
N ALA A 163 12.11 20.15 -20.07
CA ALA A 163 10.92 19.36 -19.78
C ALA A 163 11.20 17.84 -19.82
N GLN A 164 12.02 17.39 -20.77
CA GLN A 164 12.48 16.01 -20.84
C GLN A 164 13.28 15.63 -19.59
N ARG A 165 14.27 16.45 -19.17
CA ARG A 165 15.05 16.18 -17.95
C ARG A 165 14.17 16.09 -16.70
N ARG A 166 13.17 16.97 -16.55
CA ARG A 166 12.20 16.91 -15.44
C ARG A 166 11.41 15.61 -15.46
N THR A 167 10.98 15.17 -16.64
CA THR A 167 10.25 13.91 -16.82
C THR A 167 11.13 12.70 -16.46
N GLU A 168 12.39 12.68 -16.91
CA GLU A 168 13.36 11.64 -16.57
C GLU A 168 13.59 11.55 -15.06
N GLN A 169 13.70 12.69 -14.37
CA GLN A 169 13.81 12.72 -12.92
C GLN A 169 12.57 12.15 -12.22
N GLN A 170 11.36 12.53 -12.65
CA GLN A 170 10.12 11.99 -12.08
C GLN A 170 10.00 10.48 -12.27
N VAL A 171 10.42 9.96 -13.44
CA VAL A 171 10.44 8.51 -13.70
C VAL A 171 11.43 7.81 -12.78
N ALA A 172 12.60 8.40 -12.52
CA ALA A 172 13.58 7.83 -11.60
C ALA A 172 13.06 7.78 -10.15
N GLU A 173 12.39 8.85 -9.69
CA GLU A 173 11.77 8.91 -8.36
C GLU A 173 10.65 7.87 -8.21
N LEU A 174 9.81 7.70 -9.24
CA LEU A 174 8.77 6.66 -9.29
C LEU A 174 9.36 5.25 -9.23
N ALA A 175 10.46 5.00 -9.96
CA ALA A 175 11.13 3.70 -9.94
C ALA A 175 11.72 3.39 -8.54
N GLU A 176 12.24 4.39 -7.83
CA GLU A 176 12.71 4.21 -6.45
C GLU A 176 11.54 3.93 -5.48
N ALA A 177 10.44 4.68 -5.59
CA ALA A 177 9.23 4.46 -4.79
C ALA A 177 8.65 3.06 -5.03
N GLN A 178 8.66 2.58 -6.28
CA GLN A 178 8.25 1.22 -6.62
C GLN A 178 9.13 0.18 -5.93
N ARG A 179 10.47 0.31 -6.00
CA ARG A 179 11.40 -0.61 -5.31
C ARG A 179 11.17 -0.66 -3.80
N ARG A 180 10.93 0.48 -3.16
CA ARG A 180 10.60 0.55 -1.72
C ARG A 180 9.30 -0.19 -1.41
N THR A 181 8.28 -0.02 -2.25
CA THR A 181 7.00 -0.72 -2.11
C THR A 181 7.17 -2.23 -2.27
N GLU A 182 7.93 -2.68 -3.28
CA GLU A 182 8.25 -4.10 -3.49
C GLU A 182 8.97 -4.70 -2.27
N GLN A 183 9.92 -3.97 -1.67
CA GLN A 183 10.59 -4.40 -0.45
C GLN A 183 9.62 -4.53 0.74
N GLN A 184 8.75 -3.54 0.95
CA GLN A 184 7.74 -3.60 2.03
C GLN A 184 6.78 -4.77 1.86
N VAL A 185 6.36 -5.07 0.63
CA VAL A 185 5.51 -6.24 0.32
C VAL A 185 6.25 -7.54 0.64
N ALA A 186 7.54 -7.64 0.32
CA ALA A 186 8.34 -8.82 0.66
C ALA A 186 8.47 -9.02 2.18
N GLU A 187 8.72 -7.94 2.93
CA GLU A 187 8.78 -7.97 4.40
C GLU A 187 7.44 -8.38 5.03
N LEU A 188 6.32 -7.86 4.50
CA LEU A 188 4.97 -8.25 4.93
C LEU A 188 4.69 -9.73 4.65
N ALA A 189 5.09 -10.25 3.48
CA ALA A 189 4.93 -11.65 3.14
C ALA A 189 5.74 -12.57 4.08
N GLU A 190 6.95 -12.15 4.49
CA GLU A 190 7.73 -12.90 5.47
C GLU A 190 7.09 -12.85 6.87
N ALA A 191 6.62 -11.69 7.32
CA ALA A 191 5.91 -11.55 8.59
C ALA A 191 4.62 -12.39 8.62
N GLN A 192 3.89 -12.45 7.50
CA GLN A 192 2.72 -13.31 7.36
C GLN A 192 3.10 -14.79 7.51
N ARG A 193 4.14 -15.27 6.81
CA ARG A 193 4.62 -16.65 6.95
C ARG A 193 5.01 -17.01 8.37
N ARG A 194 5.69 -16.11 9.09
CA ARG A 194 6.04 -16.31 10.51
C ARG A 194 4.78 -16.42 11.38
N THR A 195 3.78 -15.58 11.13
CA THR A 195 2.50 -15.62 11.85
C THR A 195 1.76 -16.93 11.58
N GLU A 196 1.72 -17.38 10.32
CA GLU A 196 1.12 -18.66 9.94
C GLU A 196 1.80 -19.85 10.64
N GLN A 197 3.14 -19.83 10.74
CA GLN A 197 3.89 -20.84 11.51
C GLN A 197 3.53 -20.82 12.99
N GLN A 198 3.48 -19.65 13.63
CA GLN A 198 3.09 -19.52 15.04
C GLN A 198 1.67 -20.03 15.31
N VAL A 199 0.73 -19.74 14.40
CA VAL A 199 -0.65 -20.25 14.50
C VAL A 199 -0.69 -21.78 14.38
N ALA A 200 0.11 -22.36 13.48
CA ALA A 200 0.21 -23.81 13.35
C ALA A 200 0.79 -24.47 14.62
N GLU A 201 1.85 -23.91 15.19
CA GLU A 201 2.44 -24.37 16.46
C GLU A 201 1.45 -24.27 17.62
N LEU A 202 0.69 -23.17 17.70
CA LEU A 202 -0.34 -22.99 18.71
C LEU A 202 -1.47 -24.03 18.57
N ALA A 203 -1.89 -24.32 17.34
CA ALA A 203 -2.91 -25.35 17.07
C ALA A 203 -2.42 -26.75 17.47
N GLU A 204 -1.14 -27.07 17.24
CA GLU A 204 -0.56 -28.33 17.74
C GLU A 204 -0.49 -28.39 19.26
N ALA A 205 -0.07 -27.29 19.91
CA ALA A 205 -0.04 -27.20 21.36
C ALA A 205 -1.44 -27.38 21.96
N GLN A 206 -2.47 -26.73 21.39
CA GLN A 206 -3.86 -26.90 21.77
C GLN A 206 -4.30 -28.36 21.66
N ARG A 207 -4.03 -29.04 20.53
CA ARG A 207 -4.36 -30.46 20.36
C ARG A 207 -3.69 -31.34 21.42
N ARG A 208 -2.43 -31.08 21.77
CA ARG A 208 -1.74 -31.81 22.86
C ARG A 208 -2.41 -31.59 24.21
N THR A 209 -2.79 -30.35 24.52
CA THR A 209 -3.52 -30.04 25.75
C THR A 209 -4.89 -30.73 25.79
N GLU A 210 -5.65 -30.71 24.69
CA GLU A 210 -6.94 -31.42 24.59
C GLU A 210 -6.77 -32.93 24.83
N GLN A 211 -5.74 -33.55 24.26
CA GLN A 211 -5.40 -34.95 24.51
C GLN A 211 -5.04 -35.21 25.99
N GLN A 212 -4.25 -34.33 26.61
CA GLN A 212 -3.92 -34.45 28.04
C GLN A 212 -5.17 -34.33 28.92
N VAL A 213 -6.07 -33.40 28.64
CA VAL A 213 -7.33 -33.22 29.38
C VAL A 213 -8.24 -34.44 29.21
N ALA A 214 -8.35 -34.99 27.99
CA ALA A 214 -9.09 -36.22 27.74
C ALA A 214 -8.50 -37.40 28.54
N GLY A 215 -7.17 -37.52 28.56
CA GLY A 215 -6.46 -38.53 29.35
C GLY A 215 -6.70 -38.39 30.86
N LEU A 216 -6.64 -37.17 31.39
CA LEU A 216 -6.95 -36.88 32.80
C LEU A 216 -8.40 -37.20 33.15
N THR A 217 -9.34 -36.88 32.25
CA THR A 217 -10.77 -37.18 32.43
C THR A 217 -11.00 -38.69 32.51
N ALA A 218 -10.36 -39.47 31.62
CA ALA A 218 -10.44 -40.94 31.66
C ALA A 218 -9.81 -41.51 32.93
N ALA A 219 -8.66 -40.98 33.37
CA ALA A 219 -8.02 -41.39 34.61
C ALA A 219 -8.90 -41.08 35.83
N GLN A 220 -9.54 -39.90 35.88
CA GLN A 220 -10.48 -39.52 36.93
C GLN A 220 -11.66 -40.49 36.98
N GLN A 221 -12.31 -40.78 35.85
CA GLN A 221 -13.42 -41.73 35.78
C GLN A 221 -13.00 -43.13 36.28
N HIS A 222 -11.80 -43.58 35.93
CA HIS A 222 -11.26 -44.84 36.42
C HIS A 222 -11.08 -44.83 37.95
N THR A 223 -10.50 -43.76 38.51
CA THR A 223 -10.36 -43.61 39.96
C THR A 223 -11.71 -43.54 40.66
N GLU A 224 -12.69 -42.82 40.12
CA GLU A 224 -14.05 -42.77 40.67
C GLU A 224 -14.70 -44.17 40.71
N GLN A 225 -14.52 -44.98 39.67
CA GLN A 225 -14.96 -46.37 39.64
C GLN A 225 -14.25 -47.23 40.69
N GLN A 226 -12.92 -47.06 40.86
CA GLN A 226 -12.16 -47.77 41.89
C GLN A 226 -12.62 -47.39 43.30
N VAL A 227 -12.87 -46.10 43.55
CA VAL A 227 -13.38 -45.60 44.84
C VAL A 227 -14.79 -46.16 45.11
N ALA A 228 -15.67 -46.17 44.11
CA ALA A 228 -17.01 -46.75 44.25
C ALA A 228 -16.95 -48.26 44.56
N SER A 229 -16.06 -49.00 43.89
CA SER A 229 -15.83 -50.43 44.16
C SER A 229 -15.31 -50.66 45.58
N LEU A 230 -14.33 -49.87 46.02
CA LEU A 230 -13.79 -49.96 47.37
C LEU A 230 -14.86 -49.61 48.43
N ALA A 231 -15.66 -48.58 48.18
CA ALA A 231 -16.77 -48.21 49.06
C ALA A 231 -17.78 -49.35 49.21
N ALA A 232 -18.10 -50.06 48.12
CA ALA A 232 -18.97 -51.24 48.16
C ALA A 232 -18.35 -52.39 48.98
N GLN A 233 -17.06 -52.68 48.81
CA GLN A 233 -16.35 -53.70 49.60
C GLN A 233 -16.33 -53.36 51.10
N VAL A 234 -16.09 -52.09 51.44
CA VAL A 234 -16.13 -51.63 52.84
C VAL A 234 -17.53 -51.77 53.43
N ALA A 235 -18.59 -51.46 52.65
CA ALA A 235 -19.96 -51.63 53.09
C ALA A 235 -20.32 -53.12 53.34
N GLU A 236 -19.85 -54.02 52.48
CA GLU A 236 -20.00 -55.47 52.65
C GLU A 236 -19.25 -55.97 53.89
N LEU A 237 -18.00 -55.55 54.08
CA LEU A 237 -17.21 -55.88 55.28
C LEU A 237 -17.90 -55.38 56.55
N ALA A 238 -18.42 -54.15 56.55
CA ALA A 238 -19.16 -53.61 57.67
C ALA A 238 -20.44 -54.42 57.96
N ALA A 239 -21.13 -54.92 56.92
CA ALA A 239 -22.27 -55.82 57.09
C ALA A 239 -21.86 -57.17 57.70
N MET A 240 -20.77 -57.78 57.22
CA MET A 240 -20.22 -59.01 57.80
C MET A 240 -19.81 -58.82 59.27
N MET A 241 -19.15 -57.71 59.61
CA MET A 241 -18.79 -57.38 60.99
C MET A 241 -20.02 -57.25 61.89
N ARG A 242 -21.11 -56.63 61.40
CA ARG A 242 -22.38 -56.56 62.15
C ARG A 242 -22.94 -57.96 62.44
N GLU A 243 -22.93 -58.86 61.46
CA GLU A 243 -23.40 -60.25 61.67
C GLU A 243 -22.52 -61.01 62.68
N VAL A 244 -21.20 -60.84 62.61
CA VAL A 244 -20.26 -61.43 63.57
C VAL A 244 -20.54 -60.91 64.99
N VAL A 245 -20.73 -59.60 65.16
CA VAL A 245 -21.08 -59.00 66.46
C VAL A 245 -22.40 -59.58 66.98
N GLN A 246 -23.45 -59.64 66.15
CA GLN A 246 -24.72 -60.25 66.55
C GLN A 246 -24.58 -61.73 66.92
N ARG A 247 -23.72 -62.49 66.23
CA ARG A 247 -23.44 -63.89 66.56
C ARG A 247 -22.70 -64.02 67.89
N LEU A 248 -21.77 -63.13 68.20
CA LEU A 248 -21.09 -63.09 69.49
C LEU A 248 -22.06 -62.76 70.63
N GLU A 249 -22.95 -61.78 70.44
CA GLU A 249 -24.00 -61.45 71.43
C GLU A 249 -24.92 -62.65 71.70
N ARG A 250 -25.33 -63.39 70.64
CA ARG A 250 -26.12 -64.63 70.80
C ARG A 250 -25.38 -65.70 71.61
N LEU A 251 -24.08 -65.90 71.36
CA LEU A 251 -23.25 -66.86 72.09
C LEU A 251 -23.08 -66.47 73.56
N GLU A 252 -22.84 -65.19 73.85
CA GLU A 252 -22.70 -64.69 75.21
C GLU A 252 -23.98 -64.87 76.02
N ASN A 253 -25.13 -64.55 75.42
CA ASN A 253 -26.44 -64.78 76.04
C ASN A 253 -26.71 -66.27 76.31
N TRP A 254 -26.35 -67.16 75.37
CA TRP A 254 -26.43 -68.61 75.59
C TRP A 254 -25.52 -69.06 76.75
N GLN A 255 -24.28 -68.58 76.80
CA GLN A 255 -23.33 -68.93 77.86
C GLN A 255 -23.84 -68.51 79.25
N ARG A 256 -24.42 -67.31 79.36
CA ARG A 256 -25.06 -66.85 80.61
C ARG A 256 -26.24 -67.74 81.01
N GLY A 257 -27.08 -68.14 80.05
CA GLY A 257 -28.20 -69.04 80.29
C GLY A 257 -27.78 -70.45 80.77
N GLU A 258 -26.72 -71.02 80.18
CA GLU A 258 -26.18 -72.34 80.55
C GLU A 258 -25.64 -72.37 81.98
N ALA A 259 -24.95 -71.31 82.41
CA ALA A 259 -24.43 -71.20 83.77
C ALA A 259 -25.56 -71.25 84.81
N GLY A 260 -26.64 -70.48 84.57
CA GLY A 260 -27.81 -70.47 85.44
C GLY A 260 -28.50 -71.82 85.53
N ARG A 261 -28.67 -72.53 84.41
CA ARG A 261 -29.29 -73.87 84.40
C ARG A 261 -28.51 -74.88 85.24
N ARG A 262 -27.18 -74.90 85.09
CA ARG A 262 -26.30 -75.82 85.84
C ARG A 262 -26.26 -75.52 87.34
N ASP A 263 -26.41 -74.26 87.74
CA ASP A 263 -26.57 -73.91 89.15
C ASP A 263 -27.89 -74.47 89.71
N GLY A 264 -28.99 -74.33 88.97
CA GLY A 264 -30.31 -74.90 89.31
C GLY A 264 -30.25 -76.40 89.55
N GLU A 265 -29.77 -77.18 88.57
CA GLU A 265 -29.66 -78.64 88.66
C GLU A 265 -28.76 -79.11 89.83
N ARG A 266 -27.72 -78.34 90.18
CA ARG A 266 -26.86 -78.65 91.34
C ARG A 266 -27.61 -78.42 92.65
N PHE A 267 -28.39 -77.34 92.73
CA PHE A 267 -29.17 -77.00 93.92
C PHE A 267 -30.26 -78.04 94.19
N GLU A 268 -30.97 -78.48 93.15
CA GLU A 268 -31.97 -79.54 93.22
C GLU A 268 -31.37 -80.85 93.75
N ARG A 269 -30.32 -81.36 93.09
CA ARG A 269 -29.61 -82.59 93.52
C ARG A 269 -29.10 -82.51 94.95
N HIS A 270 -28.54 -81.38 95.35
CA HIS A 270 -28.05 -81.18 96.71
C HIS A 270 -29.20 -81.20 97.75
N THR A 271 -30.35 -80.65 97.38
CA THR A 271 -31.54 -80.60 98.25
C THR A 271 -32.16 -81.99 98.41
N VAL A 272 -32.33 -82.74 97.31
CA VAL A 272 -32.78 -84.14 97.31
C VAL A 272 -31.88 -85.00 98.20
N ALA A 273 -30.55 -84.93 98.01
CA ALA A 273 -29.59 -85.70 98.81
C ALA A 273 -29.64 -85.38 100.31
N ARG A 274 -30.08 -84.17 100.69
CA ARG A 274 -30.23 -83.75 102.09
C ARG A 274 -31.61 -84.00 102.66
N ALA A 275 -32.58 -84.47 101.87
CA ALA A 275 -33.95 -84.72 102.30
C ALA A 275 -34.07 -85.49 103.63
N PRO A 276 -33.27 -86.54 103.93
CA PRO A 276 -33.29 -87.18 105.26
C PRO A 276 -33.06 -86.21 106.42
N PHE A 277 -32.13 -85.26 106.25
CA PHE A 277 -31.83 -84.22 107.23
C PHE A 277 -32.82 -83.06 107.18
N LEU A 278 -33.40 -82.76 106.02
CA LEU A 278 -34.36 -81.68 105.85
C LEU A 278 -35.75 -82.05 106.40
N PHE A 279 -36.11 -83.33 106.42
CA PHE A 279 -37.40 -83.81 106.94
C PHE A 279 -37.31 -84.54 108.29
N TYR A 280 -36.10 -84.66 108.86
CA TYR A 280 -35.82 -85.33 110.14
C TYR A 280 -36.26 -86.80 110.13
N GLY A 281 -35.73 -87.58 109.20
CA GLY A 281 -36.08 -88.99 108.97
C GLY A 281 -37.19 -89.18 107.92
N GLY A 282 -37.77 -90.37 107.86
CA GLY A 282 -38.69 -90.79 106.79
C GLY A 282 -38.00 -91.50 105.64
N SER A 283 -38.73 -91.72 104.55
CA SER A 283 -38.26 -92.39 103.34
C SER A 283 -38.74 -91.63 102.11
N GLY A 284 -37.96 -91.61 101.05
CA GLY A 284 -38.26 -90.82 99.86
C GLY A 284 -37.02 -90.62 99.00
N GLY A 285 -37.09 -89.62 98.13
CA GLY A 285 -36.07 -89.32 97.14
C GLY A 285 -36.64 -88.53 95.96
N GLY A 286 -35.76 -88.18 95.03
CA GLY A 286 -36.19 -87.67 93.74
C GLY A 286 -36.78 -88.78 92.86
N MET A 287 -37.14 -88.41 91.64
CA MET A 287 -37.68 -89.36 90.66
C MET A 287 -36.61 -90.21 89.98
N GLY A 288 -35.33 -89.95 90.28
CA GLY A 288 -34.23 -90.84 89.88
C GLY A 288 -34.21 -92.16 90.66
N GLU A 289 -34.73 -92.16 91.89
CA GLU A 289 -34.69 -93.29 92.80
C GLU A 289 -35.78 -94.34 92.47
N PRO A 290 -35.41 -95.61 92.17
CA PRO A 290 -36.38 -96.63 91.76
C PRO A 290 -37.48 -96.91 92.80
N HIS A 291 -37.16 -96.90 94.10
CA HIS A 291 -38.13 -97.18 95.15
C HIS A 291 -39.18 -96.07 95.27
N VAL A 292 -38.82 -94.82 94.99
CA VAL A 292 -39.77 -93.69 94.98
C VAL A 292 -40.70 -93.79 93.80
N ARG A 293 -40.17 -94.01 92.59
CA ARG A 293 -41.02 -94.19 91.38
C ARG A 293 -41.96 -95.37 91.51
N GLU A 294 -41.49 -96.50 92.04
CA GLU A 294 -42.35 -97.66 92.28
C GLU A 294 -43.46 -97.34 93.30
N GLN A 295 -43.12 -96.61 94.37
CA GLN A 295 -44.08 -96.22 95.40
C GLN A 295 -45.12 -95.22 94.88
N VAL A 296 -44.69 -94.20 94.15
CA VAL A 296 -45.58 -93.20 93.52
C VAL A 296 -46.46 -93.87 92.47
N GLY A 297 -45.89 -94.77 91.65
CA GLY A 297 -46.67 -95.56 90.69
C GLY A 297 -47.74 -96.44 91.35
N LYS A 298 -47.44 -97.04 92.53
CA LYS A 298 -48.44 -97.78 93.33
C LYS A 298 -49.55 -96.86 93.82
N TRP A 299 -49.20 -95.67 94.31
CA TRP A 299 -50.18 -94.67 94.73
C TRP A 299 -51.05 -94.20 93.58
N MET A 300 -50.50 -94.00 92.38
CA MET A 300 -51.23 -93.51 91.21
C MET A 300 -52.02 -94.60 90.46
N ALA A 301 -51.76 -95.88 90.73
CA ALA A 301 -52.44 -97.02 90.10
C ALA A 301 -53.98 -96.97 90.11
N PRO A 302 -54.68 -96.44 91.14
CA PRO A 302 -56.12 -96.22 91.09
C PRO A 302 -56.55 -95.22 90.01
N LEU A 303 -55.81 -94.12 89.84
CA LEU A 303 -56.12 -93.08 88.86
C LEU A 303 -55.85 -93.54 87.43
N TYR A 304 -54.72 -94.22 87.19
CA TYR A 304 -54.41 -94.79 85.87
C TYR A 304 -55.44 -95.84 85.44
N ARG A 305 -55.95 -96.66 86.37
CA ARG A 305 -57.03 -97.62 86.06
C ARG A 305 -58.35 -96.95 85.70
N GLN A 306 -58.56 -95.71 86.10
CA GLN A 306 -59.74 -94.91 85.73
C GLN A 306 -59.57 -94.18 84.38
N GLY A 307 -58.39 -94.26 83.76
CA GLY A 307 -58.11 -93.60 82.49
C GLY A 307 -58.00 -92.08 82.59
N ILE A 308 -57.68 -91.55 83.78
CA ILE A 308 -57.43 -90.12 83.98
C ILE A 308 -56.10 -89.78 83.32
N ASP A 309 -56.13 -88.86 82.36
CA ASP A 309 -54.96 -88.23 81.76
C ASP A 309 -54.49 -87.10 82.67
N ILE A 310 -53.21 -87.10 83.05
CA ILE A 310 -52.65 -86.17 84.04
C ILE A 310 -51.66 -85.28 83.30
N ASP A 311 -51.86 -83.96 83.38
CA ASP A 311 -50.96 -82.97 82.77
C ASP A 311 -49.58 -82.97 83.46
N ASP A 312 -48.51 -82.61 82.74
CA ASP A 312 -47.13 -82.58 83.25
C ASP A 312 -46.99 -81.72 84.54
N ASP A 313 -47.74 -80.63 84.65
CA ASP A 313 -47.72 -79.79 85.85
C ASP A 313 -48.42 -80.46 87.05
N GLU A 314 -49.30 -81.43 86.80
CA GLU A 314 -50.07 -82.18 87.82
C GLU A 314 -49.49 -83.56 88.12
N ASP A 315 -48.57 -84.08 87.28
CA ASP A 315 -47.98 -85.41 87.41
C ASP A 315 -46.99 -85.49 88.58
N PRO A 316 -47.30 -86.24 89.64
CA PRO A 316 -46.38 -86.45 90.76
C PRO A 316 -45.06 -87.10 90.34
N LEU A 317 -44.99 -87.85 89.23
CA LEU A 317 -43.74 -88.43 88.73
C LEU A 317 -42.75 -87.39 88.19
N LEU A 318 -43.18 -86.15 88.01
CA LEU A 318 -42.31 -85.04 87.63
C LEU A 318 -41.91 -84.18 88.82
N ALA A 319 -42.39 -84.48 90.03
CA ALA A 319 -41.98 -83.78 91.26
C ALA A 319 -40.48 -83.95 91.52
N ASP A 320 -39.81 -82.87 91.93
CA ASP A 320 -38.36 -82.89 92.18
C ASP A 320 -38.01 -83.77 93.38
N LEU A 321 -38.91 -83.86 94.36
CA LEU A 321 -38.73 -84.69 95.55
C LEU A 321 -40.07 -85.15 96.14
N ILE A 322 -40.17 -86.44 96.46
CA ILE A 322 -41.28 -86.99 97.24
C ILE A 322 -40.75 -87.68 98.49
N TRP A 323 -41.32 -87.34 99.64
CA TRP A 323 -40.83 -87.78 100.94
C TRP A 323 -41.97 -88.15 101.89
N TRP A 324 -41.92 -89.30 102.55
CA TRP A 324 -43.00 -89.79 103.40
C TRP A 324 -42.55 -90.29 104.77
N LYS A 325 -43.46 -90.20 105.73
CA LYS A 325 -43.35 -90.74 107.10
C LYS A 325 -44.69 -91.36 107.48
N GLY A 326 -44.74 -92.69 107.54
CA GLY A 326 -46.01 -93.40 107.70
C GLY A 326 -46.92 -93.16 106.51
N ASP A 327 -48.13 -92.66 106.76
CA ASP A 327 -49.14 -92.32 105.75
C ASP A 327 -48.98 -90.89 105.19
N ARG A 328 -48.26 -90.00 105.88
CA ARG A 328 -48.08 -88.60 105.45
C ARG A 328 -46.96 -88.47 104.42
N VAL A 329 -47.25 -87.81 103.31
CA VAL A 329 -46.34 -87.62 102.16
C VAL A 329 -46.15 -86.12 101.91
N MET A 330 -44.93 -85.72 101.57
CA MET A 330 -44.55 -84.39 101.13
C MET A 330 -44.18 -84.48 99.65
N VAL A 331 -44.76 -83.59 98.83
CA VAL A 331 -44.48 -83.48 97.39
C VAL A 331 -43.85 -82.13 97.14
N ALA A 332 -42.60 -82.14 96.69
CA ALA A 332 -41.74 -80.99 96.69
C ALA A 332 -41.32 -80.55 95.29
N GLU A 333 -41.49 -79.26 95.00
CA GLU A 333 -40.76 -78.56 93.94
C GLU A 333 -39.54 -77.86 94.54
N ILE A 334 -38.40 -77.97 93.86
CA ILE A 334 -37.12 -77.44 94.32
C ILE A 334 -36.58 -76.45 93.29
N SER A 335 -36.48 -75.18 93.69
CA SER A 335 -35.94 -74.12 92.84
C SER A 335 -35.03 -73.19 93.62
N ILE A 336 -33.96 -72.66 92.99
CA ILE A 336 -33.11 -71.65 93.65
C ILE A 336 -33.96 -70.41 93.98
N LYS A 337 -34.78 -69.96 93.03
CA LYS A 337 -35.73 -68.85 93.17
C LYS A 337 -37.14 -69.37 92.91
N ILE A 338 -37.91 -69.49 93.97
CA ILE A 338 -39.25 -70.07 93.89
C ILE A 338 -40.20 -69.07 93.23
N ASP A 339 -40.77 -69.42 92.09
CA ASP A 339 -41.78 -68.61 91.40
C ASP A 339 -43.22 -69.14 91.58
N ALA A 340 -44.19 -68.44 90.99
CA ALA A 340 -45.59 -68.82 91.11
C ALA A 340 -45.90 -70.17 90.46
N GLN A 341 -45.11 -70.61 89.47
CA GLN A 341 -45.30 -71.90 88.82
C GLN A 341 -44.77 -73.02 89.70
N ASP A 342 -43.61 -72.86 90.35
CA ASP A 342 -43.11 -73.82 91.36
C ASP A 342 -44.16 -74.09 92.44
N VAL A 343 -44.84 -73.05 92.92
CA VAL A 343 -45.93 -73.18 93.90
C VAL A 343 -47.12 -73.96 93.33
N ARG A 344 -47.57 -73.63 92.12
CA ARG A 344 -48.71 -74.31 91.50
C ARG A 344 -48.42 -75.77 91.17
N ARG A 345 -47.22 -76.08 90.67
CA ARG A 345 -46.81 -77.47 90.39
C ARG A 345 -46.77 -78.29 91.68
N ALA A 346 -46.18 -77.76 92.75
CA ALA A 346 -46.20 -78.44 94.05
C ALA A 346 -47.64 -78.74 94.50
N ALA A 347 -48.52 -77.73 94.46
CA ALA A 347 -49.92 -77.85 94.83
C ALA A 347 -50.67 -78.89 94.00
N ALA A 348 -50.51 -78.83 92.68
CA ALA A 348 -51.19 -79.71 91.73
C ALA A 348 -50.73 -81.16 91.89
N ARG A 349 -49.42 -81.40 91.97
CA ARG A 349 -48.83 -82.74 92.16
C ARG A 349 -49.27 -83.37 93.48
N ALA A 350 -49.31 -82.59 94.57
CA ALA A 350 -49.86 -83.08 95.83
C ALA A 350 -51.36 -83.38 95.72
N ARG A 351 -52.15 -82.53 95.05
CA ARG A 351 -53.58 -82.76 94.81
C ARG A 351 -53.83 -84.05 94.03
N THR A 352 -53.02 -84.36 93.03
CA THR A 352 -53.11 -85.62 92.28
C THR A 352 -52.90 -86.83 93.19
N LEU A 353 -51.90 -86.79 94.08
CA LEU A 353 -51.73 -87.85 95.08
C LEU A 353 -52.87 -87.92 96.09
N GLN A 354 -53.42 -86.78 96.51
CA GLN A 354 -54.61 -86.73 97.39
C GLN A 354 -55.83 -87.39 96.74
N GLN A 355 -56.08 -87.14 95.46
CA GLN A 355 -57.16 -87.80 94.69
C GLN A 355 -56.95 -89.32 94.62
N ALA A 356 -55.69 -89.77 94.61
CA ALA A 356 -55.35 -91.19 94.66
C ALA A 356 -55.47 -91.81 96.08
N GLY A 357 -55.87 -91.02 97.08
CA GLY A 357 -56.04 -91.45 98.46
C GLY A 357 -54.78 -91.37 99.33
N VAL A 358 -53.73 -90.67 98.87
CA VAL A 358 -52.50 -90.43 99.63
C VAL A 358 -52.65 -89.18 100.48
N ASN A 359 -52.20 -89.21 101.74
CA ASN A 359 -52.15 -88.02 102.58
C ASN A 359 -50.95 -87.13 102.22
N ALA A 360 -51.01 -86.53 101.02
CA ALA A 360 -49.95 -85.71 100.45
C ALA A 360 -50.10 -84.23 100.85
N THR A 361 -48.99 -83.59 101.19
CA THR A 361 -48.88 -82.16 101.49
C THR A 361 -47.93 -81.54 100.48
N PRO A 362 -48.35 -80.50 99.74
CA PRO A 362 -47.46 -79.81 98.81
C PRO A 362 -46.43 -78.98 99.57
N ILE A 363 -45.18 -78.97 99.08
CA ILE A 363 -44.12 -78.14 99.62
C ILE A 363 -43.27 -77.54 98.49
N VAL A 364 -42.74 -76.32 98.70
CA VAL A 364 -41.69 -75.76 97.85
C VAL A 364 -40.41 -75.57 98.64
N ILE A 365 -39.26 -75.90 98.06
CA ILE A 365 -37.95 -75.81 98.71
C ILE A 365 -37.03 -74.95 97.85
N GLY A 366 -36.44 -73.92 98.45
CA GLY A 366 -35.59 -72.99 97.71
C GLY A 366 -34.76 -72.06 98.57
N ARG A 367 -33.99 -71.18 97.95
CA ARG A 367 -33.21 -70.18 98.71
C ARG A 367 -34.03 -68.95 99.03
N GLU A 368 -34.77 -68.47 98.05
CA GLU A 368 -35.55 -67.23 98.13
C GLU A 368 -36.80 -67.31 97.25
N TRP A 369 -37.76 -66.44 97.53
CA TRP A 369 -38.90 -66.21 96.66
C TRP A 369 -38.48 -65.33 95.47
N ALA A 370 -38.90 -65.69 94.26
CA ALA A 370 -38.68 -64.88 93.07
C ALA A 370 -39.34 -63.50 93.18
N THR A 371 -40.51 -63.45 93.84
CA THR A 371 -41.21 -62.20 94.18
C THR A 371 -41.92 -62.33 95.53
N PRO A 372 -42.19 -61.23 96.26
CA PRO A 372 -42.96 -61.27 97.52
C PRO A 372 -44.37 -61.86 97.36
N ASN A 373 -45.00 -61.69 96.20
CA ASN A 373 -46.34 -62.23 95.91
C ASN A 373 -46.34 -63.77 95.83
N THR A 374 -45.20 -64.39 95.51
CA THR A 374 -45.10 -65.86 95.44
C THR A 374 -45.34 -66.50 96.80
N GLN A 375 -44.84 -65.88 97.88
CA GLN A 375 -45.07 -66.40 99.24
C GLN A 375 -46.55 -66.33 99.62
N ALA A 376 -47.24 -65.24 99.26
CA ALA A 376 -48.67 -65.10 99.49
C ALA A 376 -49.48 -66.17 98.72
N LEU A 377 -49.09 -66.47 97.47
CA LEU A 377 -49.70 -67.54 96.69
C LEU A 377 -49.47 -68.91 97.32
N ALA A 378 -48.26 -69.21 97.82
CA ALA A 378 -48.00 -70.47 98.51
C ALA A 378 -48.91 -70.65 99.72
N GLN A 379 -49.15 -69.57 100.48
CA GLN A 379 -50.06 -69.60 101.61
C GLN A 379 -51.54 -69.77 101.19
N GLU A 380 -51.97 -69.16 100.09
CA GLU A 380 -53.32 -69.30 99.53
C GLU A 380 -53.59 -70.73 99.02
N GLU A 381 -52.62 -71.32 98.31
CA GLU A 381 -52.71 -72.67 97.74
C GLU A 381 -52.47 -73.79 98.78
N GLY A 382 -52.19 -73.45 100.04
CA GLY A 382 -51.89 -74.42 101.09
C GLY A 382 -50.58 -75.17 100.87
N VAL A 383 -49.64 -74.55 100.16
CA VAL A 383 -48.30 -75.09 99.88
C VAL A 383 -47.36 -74.71 101.00
N GLU A 384 -46.82 -75.72 101.65
CA GLU A 384 -45.78 -75.56 102.66
C GLU A 384 -44.49 -75.06 101.99
N TRP A 385 -43.57 -74.48 102.74
CA TRP A 385 -42.29 -74.03 102.21
C TRP A 385 -41.11 -74.26 103.14
N MET A 386 -39.95 -74.38 102.49
CA MET A 386 -38.63 -74.29 103.08
C MET A 386 -37.81 -73.30 102.26
N VAL A 387 -37.75 -72.05 102.74
CA VAL A 387 -36.88 -71.01 102.18
C VAL A 387 -35.96 -70.46 103.25
N SER A 388 -34.85 -69.81 102.86
CA SER A 388 -33.91 -69.23 103.82
C SER A 388 -34.58 -68.21 104.77
N GLY A 389 -35.71 -67.61 104.35
CA GLY A 389 -36.51 -66.66 105.14
C GLY A 389 -37.45 -67.29 106.18
N GLY A 390 -37.52 -68.62 106.28
CA GLY A 390 -38.32 -69.30 107.30
C GLY A 390 -38.94 -70.62 106.82
N LEU A 391 -39.36 -71.43 107.79
CA LEU A 391 -40.06 -72.69 107.54
C LEU A 391 -41.55 -72.50 107.78
N SER A 392 -42.33 -73.07 106.90
CA SER A 392 -43.78 -73.19 107.04
C SER A 392 -44.18 -74.12 108.19
N ARG A 393 -45.42 -73.96 108.67
CA ARG A 393 -45.91 -74.65 109.86
C ARG A 393 -46.12 -76.15 109.60
N GLY A 394 -46.72 -76.54 108.48
CA GLY A 394 -46.98 -77.95 108.16
C GLY A 394 -45.69 -78.73 107.93
N LEU A 395 -44.63 -78.09 107.42
CA LEU A 395 -43.30 -78.70 107.41
C LEU A 395 -42.75 -78.95 108.82
N LEU A 396 -42.87 -77.98 109.73
CA LEU A 396 -42.43 -78.15 111.11
C LEU A 396 -43.19 -79.30 111.80
N GLU A 397 -44.49 -79.42 111.55
CA GLU A 397 -45.32 -80.52 112.04
C GLU A 397 -44.90 -81.86 111.43
N PHE A 398 -44.62 -81.93 110.12
CA PHE A 398 -44.11 -83.14 109.46
C PHE A 398 -42.78 -83.62 110.06
N ARG A 399 -41.90 -82.68 110.43
CA ARG A 399 -40.63 -83.02 111.10
C ARG A 399 -40.82 -83.67 112.47
N GLN A 400 -41.91 -83.38 113.17
CA GLN A 400 -42.19 -83.90 114.51
C GLN A 400 -42.84 -85.30 114.51
N ILE A 401 -43.26 -85.82 113.35
CA ILE A 401 -43.81 -87.17 113.23
C ILE A 401 -42.71 -88.20 113.54
N GLY A 402 -42.97 -89.08 114.50
CA GLY A 402 -42.09 -90.19 114.89
C GLY A 402 -41.95 -91.22 113.75
N ASN A 403 -40.74 -91.71 113.53
CA ASN A 403 -40.48 -92.77 112.55
C ASN A 403 -41.10 -94.07 113.10
N GLY A 404 -42.16 -94.59 112.49
CA GLY A 404 -42.85 -95.82 112.91
C GLY A 404 -41.97 -97.08 112.92
N MET A 405 -41.13 -97.21 113.95
CA MET A 405 -40.47 -98.42 114.42
C MET A 405 -40.66 -98.51 115.94
N GLU A 406 -41.92 -98.67 116.36
CA GLU A 406 -42.29 -99.27 117.64
C GLU A 406 -43.42 -100.29 117.39
N ALA A 407 -43.25 -101.49 117.94
CA ALA A 407 -44.10 -102.69 117.93
C ALA A 407 -43.97 -103.68 116.74
N ALA A 408 -43.09 -104.68 116.89
CA ALA A 408 -43.48 -106.09 117.05
C ALA A 408 -42.24 -106.95 117.41
N GLU A 409 -42.37 -107.70 118.52
CA GLU A 409 -41.53 -108.84 118.92
C GLU A 409 -41.54 -109.98 117.89
#